data_AF-A0A672RCF0-F1
#
_entry.id   AF-A0A672RCF0-F1
#
_cell.length_a   1.000
_cell.length_b   1.000
_cell.length_c   1.000
_cell.angle_alpha   90.00
_cell.angle_beta   90.00
_cell.angle_gamma   90.00
#
_symmetry.space_group_name_H-M   'P 1'
#
loop_
_entity.id
_entity.type
_entity.pdbx_description
1 polymer ?
#
loop_
_entity_poly.entity_id
_entity_poly.type
_entity_poly.pdbx_seq_one_letter_code
_entity_poly.pdbx_strand_id
1 'polypeptide(L)'
;MKTILLLIFTVLVSSAPVEHNDKNLLGEIIDELDKAVKMFSKENKGNEIFLTKLQMDGCKREVFCQAEQELKKKVSGLSGAKFDHFRIDKKLMRNLNKYNERHVKTCKPADEGQDEILLHAFLNKLLTCVKSAYSQVK
;
A
#
# COMPACT_ATOMS: atom_id res chain seq x y z
N MET A 1 -23.78 15.59 56.54
CA MET A 1 -22.71 15.67 55.52
C MET A 1 -22.99 14.59 54.48
N LYS A 2 -23.24 14.96 53.22
CA LYS A 2 -23.58 14.01 52.13
C LYS A 2 -22.32 13.78 51.29
N THR A 3 -21.74 12.58 51.37
CA THR A 3 -20.64 12.15 50.51
C THR A 3 -21.19 11.76 49.14
N ILE A 4 -20.82 12.51 48.11
CA ILE A 4 -21.10 12.19 46.71
C ILE A 4 -20.02 11.20 46.26
N LEU A 5 -20.45 9.99 45.93
CA LEU A 5 -19.60 8.95 45.36
C LEU A 5 -19.44 9.24 43.86
N LEU A 6 -18.26 9.72 43.46
CA LEU A 6 -17.91 9.90 42.04
C LEU A 6 -17.53 8.54 41.44
N LEU A 7 -18.45 7.97 40.67
CA LEU A 7 -18.19 6.82 39.79
C LEU A 7 -17.40 7.29 38.57
N ILE A 8 -16.11 6.99 38.56
CA ILE A 8 -15.22 7.22 37.43
C ILE A 8 -15.45 6.08 36.43
N PHE A 9 -16.22 6.33 35.37
CA PHE A 9 -16.33 5.40 34.25
C PHE A 9 -15.04 5.48 33.43
N THR A 10 -14.08 4.61 33.72
CA THR A 10 -12.96 4.35 32.81
C THR A 10 -13.49 3.57 31.62
N VAL A 11 -13.83 4.28 30.55
CA VAL A 11 -14.11 3.67 29.24
C VAL A 11 -12.80 3.09 28.73
N LEU A 12 -12.60 1.78 28.99
CA LEU A 12 -11.56 0.99 28.34
C LEU A 12 -11.91 0.90 26.85
N VAL A 13 -11.43 1.87 26.07
CA VAL A 13 -11.39 1.75 24.62
C VAL A 13 -10.42 0.61 24.32
N SER A 14 -10.95 -0.59 24.10
CA SER A 14 -10.18 -1.74 23.63
C SER A 14 -9.63 -1.40 22.24
N SER A 15 -8.40 -0.89 22.21
CA SER A 15 -7.60 -0.81 21.01
C SER A 15 -7.24 -2.25 20.63
N ALA A 16 -8.00 -2.83 19.70
CA ALA A 16 -7.53 -4.03 19.00
C ALA A 16 -6.07 -3.77 18.54
N PRO A 17 -5.13 -4.72 18.71
CA PRO A 17 -3.73 -4.46 18.41
C PRO A 17 -3.60 -4.07 16.94
N VAL A 18 -3.06 -2.88 16.68
CA VAL A 18 -2.80 -2.37 15.32
C VAL A 18 -1.96 -3.38 14.52
N GLU A 19 -1.11 -4.14 15.19
CA GLU A 19 -0.22 -5.17 14.60
C GLU A 19 -0.97 -6.32 13.92
N HIS A 20 -2.02 -6.86 14.55
CA HIS A 20 -2.80 -7.96 13.94
C HIS A 20 -3.57 -7.48 12.70
N ASN A 21 -3.93 -6.20 12.69
CA ASN A 21 -4.58 -5.56 11.55
C ASN A 21 -3.58 -5.33 10.40
N ASP A 22 -2.31 -5.01 10.69
CA ASP A 22 -1.30 -4.79 9.66
C ASP A 22 -0.89 -6.07 8.94
N LYS A 23 -0.77 -7.19 9.66
CA LYS A 23 -0.47 -8.50 9.02
C LYS A 23 -1.56 -8.88 8.02
N ASN A 24 -2.83 -8.76 8.42
CA ASN A 24 -3.96 -9.00 7.54
C ASN A 24 -3.96 -8.02 6.36
N LEU A 25 -3.77 -6.73 6.61
CA LEU A 25 -3.76 -5.70 5.58
C LEU A 25 -2.65 -5.93 4.53
N LEU A 26 -1.43 -6.25 4.98
CA LEU A 26 -0.31 -6.59 4.11
C LEU A 26 -0.59 -7.87 3.32
N GLY A 27 -1.21 -8.88 3.94
CA GLY A 27 -1.68 -10.09 3.25
C GLY A 27 -2.64 -9.77 2.10
N GLU A 28 -3.62 -8.88 2.34
CA GLU A 28 -4.55 -8.45 1.29
C GLU A 28 -3.86 -7.66 0.17
N ILE A 29 -2.85 -6.84 0.50
CA ILE A 29 -2.05 -6.12 -0.51
C ILE A 29 -1.25 -7.12 -1.35
N ILE A 30 -0.67 -8.16 -0.75
CA ILE A 30 0.05 -9.23 -1.45
C ILE A 30 -0.88 -9.91 -2.45
N ASP A 31 -2.08 -10.31 -2.04
CA ASP A 31 -3.04 -11.00 -2.91
C ASP A 31 -3.42 -10.16 -4.14
N GLU A 32 -3.68 -8.87 -3.95
CA GLU A 32 -4.04 -7.96 -5.05
C GLU A 32 -2.85 -7.66 -5.97
N LEU A 33 -1.64 -7.50 -5.41
CA LEU A 33 -0.42 -7.33 -6.22
C LEU A 33 -0.07 -8.59 -7.01
N ASP A 34 -0.22 -9.77 -6.42
CA ASP A 34 0.04 -11.04 -7.11
C ASP A 34 -0.90 -11.24 -8.31
N LYS A 35 -2.19 -10.91 -8.15
CA LYS A 35 -3.15 -10.88 -9.26
C LYS A 35 -2.74 -9.88 -10.35
N ALA A 36 -2.38 -8.66 -9.95
CA ALA A 36 -1.97 -7.62 -10.88
C ALA A 36 -0.71 -8.04 -11.66
N VAL A 37 0.33 -8.51 -10.97
CA VAL A 37 1.56 -9.04 -11.59
C VAL A 37 1.23 -10.12 -12.62
N LYS A 38 0.46 -11.15 -12.23
CA LYS A 38 0.08 -12.24 -13.14
C LYS A 38 -0.67 -11.76 -14.38
N MET A 39 -1.50 -10.75 -14.24
CA MET A 39 -2.25 -10.15 -15.35
C MET A 39 -1.30 -9.48 -16.35
N PHE A 40 -0.34 -8.68 -15.87
CA PHE A 40 0.66 -8.04 -16.73
C PHE A 40 1.77 -8.97 -17.23
N SER A 41 1.99 -10.13 -16.62
CA SER A 41 2.90 -11.15 -17.16
C SER A 41 2.28 -11.91 -18.35
N LYS A 42 0.96 -12.14 -18.33
CA LYS A 42 0.24 -12.86 -19.39
C LYS A 42 -0.01 -11.99 -20.62
N GLU A 43 -0.32 -10.73 -20.37
CA GLU A 43 -0.51 -9.75 -21.42
C GLU A 43 0.83 -9.07 -21.69
N ASN A 44 1.52 -9.41 -22.79
CA ASN A 44 2.70 -8.71 -23.34
C ASN A 44 2.49 -7.19 -23.60
N LYS A 45 1.44 -6.59 -23.04
CA LYS A 45 0.96 -5.20 -23.15
C LYS A 45 1.12 -4.42 -21.84
N GLY A 46 1.79 -4.97 -20.82
CA GLY A 46 2.28 -4.19 -19.66
C GLY A 46 3.56 -3.38 -19.96
N ASN A 47 4.06 -3.49 -21.19
CA ASN A 47 5.39 -3.05 -21.62
C ASN A 47 5.50 -1.57 -22.00
N GLU A 48 4.43 -0.79 -21.90
CA GLU A 48 4.41 0.62 -22.37
C GLU A 48 4.00 1.62 -21.29
N ILE A 49 3.76 1.16 -20.06
CA ILE A 49 3.46 2.07 -18.94
C ILE A 49 4.70 2.18 -18.09
N PHE A 50 5.22 3.40 -18.04
CA PHE A 50 6.42 3.76 -17.31
C PHE A 50 6.06 4.53 -16.04
N LEU A 51 6.65 4.09 -14.93
CA LEU A 51 6.55 4.70 -13.61
C LEU A 51 7.94 5.16 -13.18
N THR A 52 8.00 6.10 -12.25
CA THR A 52 9.26 6.52 -11.66
C THR A 52 9.86 5.35 -10.88
N LYS A 53 11.14 5.05 -11.12
CA LYS A 53 11.86 3.97 -10.44
C LYS A 53 12.17 4.38 -9.00
N LEU A 54 11.43 3.81 -8.06
CA LEU A 54 11.63 4.05 -6.64
C LEU A 54 12.86 3.29 -6.11
N GLN A 55 13.53 3.90 -5.13
CA GLN A 55 14.57 3.26 -4.33
C GLN A 55 13.92 2.29 -3.32
N MET A 56 13.61 1.08 -3.78
CA MET A 56 12.92 0.06 -2.98
C MET A 56 13.87 -0.80 -2.13
N ASP A 57 15.16 -0.48 -2.08
CA ASP A 57 16.14 -1.23 -1.29
C ASP A 57 15.82 -1.13 0.21
N GLY A 58 15.72 -2.30 0.86
CA GLY A 58 15.34 -2.40 2.27
C GLY A 58 13.86 -2.12 2.56
N CYS A 59 13.03 -1.87 1.55
CA CYS A 59 11.56 -1.83 1.66
C CYS A 59 11.04 -0.94 2.79
N LYS A 60 11.63 0.26 2.90
CA LYS A 60 11.26 1.25 3.91
C LYS A 60 9.80 1.65 3.77
N ARG A 61 9.17 2.07 4.88
CA ARG A 61 7.74 2.40 4.92
C ARG A 61 7.34 3.49 3.93
N GLU A 62 8.23 4.46 3.71
CA GLU A 62 8.04 5.57 2.78
C GLU A 62 7.86 5.09 1.33
N VAL A 63 8.46 3.95 0.96
CA VAL A 63 8.36 3.37 -0.39
C VAL A 63 6.93 2.98 -0.72
N PHE A 64 6.16 2.45 0.24
CA PHE A 64 4.76 2.09 0.00
C PHE A 64 3.91 3.32 -0.30
N CYS A 65 4.23 4.46 0.32
CA CYS A 65 3.53 5.71 0.04
C CYS A 65 3.91 6.30 -1.31
N GLN A 66 5.20 6.32 -1.64
CA GLN A 66 5.66 6.73 -2.98
C GLN A 66 5.06 5.84 -4.06
N ALA A 67 4.94 4.54 -3.80
CA ALA A 67 4.37 3.61 -4.75
C ALA A 67 2.87 3.83 -4.97
N GLU A 68 2.12 4.10 -3.91
CA GLU A 68 0.71 4.50 -4.01
C GLU A 68 0.57 5.77 -4.87
N GLN A 69 1.39 6.79 -4.63
CA GLN A 69 1.34 8.03 -5.40
C GLN A 69 1.64 7.81 -6.88
N GLU A 70 2.65 7.00 -7.22
CA GLU A 70 2.98 6.69 -8.61
C GLU A 70 1.86 5.91 -9.31
N LEU A 71 1.29 4.91 -8.66
CA LEU A 71 0.16 4.14 -9.20
C LEU A 71 -1.07 5.03 -9.42
N LYS A 72 -1.35 5.93 -8.48
CA LYS A 72 -2.42 6.92 -8.60
C LYS A 72 -2.17 7.92 -9.74
N LYS A 73 -0.94 8.44 -9.86
CA LYS A 73 -0.58 9.43 -10.89
C LYS A 73 -0.61 8.82 -12.30
N LYS A 74 -0.12 7.60 -12.47
CA LYS A 74 0.16 7.01 -13.79
C LYS A 74 -0.85 5.97 -14.25
N VAL A 75 -1.53 5.28 -13.33
CA VAL A 75 -2.31 4.07 -13.66
C VAL A 75 -3.79 4.17 -13.27
N SER A 76 -4.14 4.88 -12.19
CA SER A 76 -5.52 4.87 -11.68
C SER A 76 -6.56 5.48 -12.62
N GLY A 77 -6.13 6.34 -13.54
CA GLY A 77 -6.98 6.96 -14.56
C GLY A 77 -7.08 6.16 -15.86
N LEU A 78 -6.33 5.06 -16.00
CA LEU A 78 -6.33 4.26 -17.22
C LEU A 78 -7.56 3.37 -17.29
N SER A 79 -8.16 3.31 -18.48
CA SER A 79 -9.37 2.53 -18.74
C SER A 79 -9.07 1.10 -19.18
N GLY A 80 -9.89 0.15 -18.71
CA GLY A 80 -9.86 -1.25 -19.11
C GLY A 80 -9.72 -2.19 -17.91
N ALA A 81 -10.26 -3.41 -18.06
CA ALA A 81 -10.33 -4.39 -16.97
C ALA A 81 -8.97 -4.67 -16.32
N LYS A 82 -7.89 -4.59 -17.10
CA LYS A 82 -6.54 -4.81 -16.58
C LYS A 82 -6.01 -3.73 -15.63
N PHE A 83 -6.58 -2.53 -15.68
CA PHE A 83 -6.23 -1.42 -14.82
C PHE A 83 -7.16 -1.26 -13.63
N ASP A 84 -8.25 -2.03 -13.57
CA ASP A 84 -9.27 -1.88 -12.54
C ASP A 84 -8.67 -2.04 -11.13
N HIS A 85 -7.67 -2.89 -10.92
CA HIS A 85 -7.02 -3.03 -9.61
C HIS A 85 -6.39 -1.72 -9.08
N PHE A 86 -6.01 -0.78 -9.96
CA PHE A 86 -5.33 0.47 -9.57
C PHE A 86 -6.25 1.67 -9.41
N ARG A 87 -7.56 1.50 -9.59
CA ARG A 87 -8.50 2.59 -9.27
C ARG A 87 -8.50 2.83 -7.76
N ILE A 88 -8.68 4.08 -7.36
CA ILE A 88 -8.55 4.51 -5.96
C ILE A 88 -9.55 3.79 -5.05
N ASP A 89 -10.76 3.50 -5.54
CA ASP A 89 -11.82 2.79 -4.81
C ASP A 89 -11.55 1.28 -4.65
N LYS A 90 -10.53 0.76 -5.33
CA LYS A 90 -10.27 -0.68 -5.44
C LYS A 90 -9.31 -1.16 -4.37
N LYS A 91 -9.38 -2.47 -4.11
CA LYS A 91 -8.82 -3.08 -2.91
C LYS A 91 -7.33 -2.79 -2.74
N LEU A 92 -6.54 -2.89 -3.81
CA LEU A 92 -5.10 -2.58 -3.77
C LEU A 92 -4.82 -1.15 -3.31
N MET A 93 -5.34 -0.15 -4.01
CA MET A 93 -5.09 1.26 -3.69
C MET A 93 -5.64 1.63 -2.31
N ARG A 94 -6.85 1.20 -2.00
CA ARG A 94 -7.48 1.44 -0.70
C ARG A 94 -6.66 0.87 0.45
N ASN A 95 -6.10 -0.34 0.28
CA ASN A 95 -5.33 -0.99 1.33
C ASN A 95 -3.92 -0.40 1.46
N LEU A 96 -3.28 -0.02 0.35
CA LEU A 96 -2.04 0.76 0.39
C LEU A 96 -2.24 2.08 1.14
N ASN A 97 -3.29 2.86 0.81
CA ASN A 97 -3.61 4.09 1.52
C ASN A 97 -3.79 3.87 3.03
N LYS A 98 -4.59 2.86 3.41
CA LYS A 98 -4.79 2.51 4.84
C LYS A 98 -3.50 2.12 5.54
N TYR A 99 -2.61 1.41 4.87
CA TYR A 99 -1.31 1.04 5.43
C TYR A 99 -0.46 2.31 5.62
N ASN A 100 -0.42 3.18 4.62
CA ASN A 100 0.33 4.43 4.65
C ASN A 100 -0.18 5.39 5.75
N GLU A 101 -1.49 5.52 5.95
CA GLU A 101 -2.09 6.31 7.04
C GLU A 101 -1.61 5.88 8.44
N ARG A 102 -1.29 4.59 8.64
CA ARG A 102 -0.80 4.06 9.92
C ARG A 102 0.70 4.22 10.11
N HIS A 103 1.46 4.23 9.02
CA HIS A 103 2.91 4.04 9.03
C HIS A 103 3.72 5.25 8.56
N VAL A 104 3.08 6.18 7.85
CA VAL A 104 3.74 7.32 7.21
C VAL A 104 3.00 8.60 7.58
N LYS A 105 3.63 9.42 8.44
CA LYS A 105 3.07 10.74 8.84
C LYS A 105 3.05 11.74 7.69
N THR A 106 4.01 11.64 6.78
CA THR A 106 4.14 12.56 5.65
C THR A 106 4.67 11.79 4.45
N CYS A 107 3.88 11.78 3.38
CA CYS A 107 4.26 11.17 2.12
C CYS A 107 5.00 12.19 1.27
N LYS A 108 6.31 11.99 1.06
CA LYS A 108 7.05 12.74 0.04
C LYS A 108 6.98 11.98 -1.28
N PRO A 109 6.48 12.58 -2.38
CA PRO A 109 6.56 11.99 -3.70
C PRO A 109 8.00 11.63 -4.07
N ALA A 110 8.15 10.74 -5.05
CA ALA A 110 9.46 10.53 -5.67
C ALA A 110 9.91 11.80 -6.40
N ASP A 111 11.22 12.04 -6.45
CA ASP A 111 11.77 13.19 -7.17
C ASP A 111 11.49 13.03 -8.67
N GLU A 112 11.08 14.12 -9.32
CA GLU A 112 10.84 14.12 -10.76
C GLU A 112 12.17 14.05 -11.52
N GLY A 113 12.19 13.30 -12.64
CA GLY A 113 13.39 13.11 -13.46
C GLY A 113 14.29 11.92 -13.07
N GLN A 114 13.84 11.07 -12.14
CA GLN A 114 14.47 9.76 -11.90
C GLN A 114 14.22 8.80 -13.08
N ASP A 115 15.07 7.76 -13.17
CA ASP A 115 14.91 6.67 -14.14
C ASP A 115 13.48 6.13 -14.16
N GLU A 116 13.02 5.69 -15.33
CA GLU A 116 11.73 5.04 -15.47
C GLU A 116 11.85 3.51 -15.36
N ILE A 117 10.77 2.87 -14.93
CA ILE A 117 10.63 1.42 -14.87
C ILE A 117 9.24 1.01 -15.38
N LEU A 118 9.18 -0.13 -16.08
CA LEU A 118 7.92 -0.70 -16.54
C LEU A 118 7.00 -1.05 -15.37
N LEU A 119 5.69 -0.80 -15.55
CA LEU A 119 4.66 -1.12 -14.56
C LEU A 119 4.78 -2.55 -14.03
N HIS A 120 4.93 -3.55 -14.91
CA HIS A 120 5.09 -4.93 -14.46
C HIS A 120 6.31 -5.14 -13.54
N ALA A 121 7.46 -4.54 -13.89
CA ALA A 121 8.67 -4.64 -13.07
C ALA A 121 8.53 -3.85 -11.76
N PHE A 122 7.85 -2.70 -11.79
CA PHE A 122 7.49 -1.92 -10.62
C PHE A 122 6.63 -2.73 -9.64
N LEU A 123 5.55 -3.37 -10.13
CA LEU A 123 4.65 -4.18 -9.32
C LEU A 123 5.35 -5.38 -8.70
N ASN A 124 6.26 -6.02 -9.43
CA ASN A 124 7.07 -7.12 -8.89
C ASN A 124 7.99 -6.67 -7.75
N LYS A 125 8.66 -5.51 -7.91
CA LYS A 125 9.49 -4.94 -6.84
C LYS A 125 8.65 -4.55 -5.63
N LEU A 126 7.49 -3.91 -5.85
CA LEU A 126 6.56 -3.57 -4.77
C LEU A 126 6.05 -4.83 -4.04
N LEU A 127 5.66 -5.87 -4.77
CA LEU A 127 5.22 -7.16 -4.21
C LEU A 127 6.31 -7.78 -3.33
N THR A 128 7.57 -7.72 -3.78
CA THR A 128 8.72 -8.18 -2.98
C THR A 128 8.82 -7.41 -1.67
N CYS A 129 8.64 -6.09 -1.71
CA CYS A 129 8.67 -5.27 -0.51
C CYS A 129 7.50 -5.50 0.44
N VAL A 130 6.28 -5.67 -0.07
CA VAL A 130 5.13 -5.99 0.80
C VAL A 130 5.32 -7.36 1.45
N LYS A 131 5.85 -8.37 0.74
CA LYS A 131 6.19 -9.68 1.31
C LYS A 131 7.26 -9.57 2.40
N SER A 132 8.28 -8.73 2.20
CA SER A 132 9.31 -8.46 3.21
C SER A 132 8.71 -7.77 4.44
N ALA A 133 7.85 -6.78 4.27
CA ALA A 133 7.15 -6.14 5.38
C ALA A 133 6.24 -7.12 6.13
N TYR A 134 5.50 -7.97 5.40
CA TYR A 134 4.63 -8.99 5.97
C TYR A 134 5.38 -9.99 6.85
N SER A 135 6.55 -10.47 6.42
CA SER A 135 7.35 -11.42 7.21
C SER A 135 7.95 -10.82 8.48
N GLN A 136 8.05 -9.49 8.55
CA GLN A 136 8.54 -8.78 9.72
C GLN A 136 7.45 -8.49 10.76
N VAL A 137 6.17 -8.61 10.41
CA VAL A 137 5.07 -8.49 11.38
C VAL A 137 4.95 -9.80 12.16
N LYS A 138 5.13 -9.72 13.48
CA LYS A 138 5.02 -10.87 14.39
C LYS A 138 3.58 -11.36 14.47
#